data_AF-A0A1I6MLX5-F1
#
_entry.id   AF-A0A1I6MLX5-F1
#
_cell.length_a   1.000
_cell.length_b   1.000
_cell.length_c   1.000
_cell.angle_alpha   90.00
_cell.angle_beta   90.00
_cell.angle_gamma   90.00
#
_symmetry.space_group_name_H-M   'P 1'
#
loop_
_entity.id
_entity.type
_entity.pdbx_description
1 polymer ?
#
loop_
_entity_poly.entity_id
_entity_poly.type
_entity_poly.pdbx_seq_one_letter_code
_entity_poly.pdbx_strand_id
1 'polypeptide(L)'
;MKKSQLLLAYQLLIGASDSATGLLLLVAPALTLHLMRLQAPDTALPYLSYIGAFVLSVGLACWYGAMLAARPGSLAKLEVVWLLTGITRAIVALFVLTKILSGGLEAGWLTVAVSDGVLAGLQFVGLARGWLRDATL
;
A
#
# COMPACT_ATOMS: atom_id res chain seq x y z
N MET A 1 -0.77 24.72 1.69
CA MET A 1 -0.62 23.82 0.53
C MET A 1 -1.97 23.63 -0.13
N LYS A 2 -2.07 23.65 -1.47
CA LYS A 2 -3.33 23.34 -2.17
C LYS A 2 -3.68 21.86 -1.95
N LYS A 3 -4.97 21.50 -1.85
CA LYS A 3 -5.42 20.10 -1.65
C LYS A 3 -4.85 19.15 -2.69
N SER A 4 -4.65 19.62 -3.94
CA SER A 4 -3.98 18.91 -5.02
C SER A 4 -2.55 18.48 -4.71
N GLN A 5 -1.76 19.34 -4.07
CA GLN A 5 -0.37 19.06 -3.72
C GLN A 5 -0.26 18.03 -2.60
N LEU A 6 -1.18 18.07 -1.64
CA LEU A 6 -1.27 17.07 -0.57
C LEU A 6 -1.61 15.70 -1.13
N LEU A 7 -2.54 15.65 -2.09
CA LEU A 7 -2.94 14.40 -2.73
C LEU A 7 -1.83 13.78 -3.58
N LEU A 8 -1.10 14.63 -4.32
CA LEU A 8 0.07 14.22 -5.08
C LEU A 8 1.18 13.71 -4.15
N ALA A 9 1.49 14.45 -3.09
CA ALA A 9 2.49 14.04 -2.11
C ALA A 9 2.12 12.71 -1.44
N TYR A 10 0.85 12.53 -1.07
CA TYR A 10 0.33 11.28 -0.52
C TYR A 10 0.58 10.09 -1.45
N GLN A 11 0.20 10.20 -2.73
CA GLN A 11 0.38 9.12 -3.71
C GLN A 11 1.85 8.83 -4.00
N LEU A 12 2.70 9.86 -4.05
CA LEU A 12 4.13 9.70 -4.28
C LEU A 12 4.82 9.02 -3.10
N LEU A 13 4.55 9.47 -1.87
CA LEU A 13 5.17 8.91 -0.66
C LEU A 13 4.78 7.45 -0.47
N ILE A 14 3.49 7.13 -0.61
CA ILE A 14 2.99 5.77 -0.44
C ILE A 14 3.45 4.88 -1.59
N GLY A 15 3.34 5.36 -2.83
CA GLY A 15 3.83 4.63 -3.98
C GLY A 15 5.32 4.34 -3.89
N ALA A 16 6.13 5.29 -3.40
CA ALA A 16 7.56 5.07 -3.18
C ALA A 16 7.82 4.04 -2.07
N SER A 17 7.12 4.14 -0.94
CA SER A 17 7.24 3.21 0.19
C SER A 17 6.90 1.78 -0.22
N ASP A 18 5.75 1.57 -0.86
CA ASP A 18 5.31 0.26 -1.31
C ASP A 18 6.20 -0.28 -2.42
N SER A 19 6.61 0.55 -3.40
CA SER A 19 7.48 0.10 -4.47
C SER A 19 8.86 -0.30 -3.95
N ALA A 20 9.42 0.46 -3.00
CA ALA A 20 10.68 0.11 -2.36
C ALA A 20 10.56 -1.20 -1.57
N THR A 21 9.50 -1.35 -0.76
CA THR A 21 9.26 -2.56 0.02
C THR A 21 9.01 -3.77 -0.87
N GLY A 22 8.20 -3.62 -1.91
CA GLY A 22 7.90 -4.65 -2.89
C GLY A 22 9.13 -5.08 -3.69
N LEU A 23 9.95 -4.12 -4.13
CA LEU A 23 11.20 -4.40 -4.83
C LEU A 23 12.21 -5.11 -3.93
N LEU A 24 12.34 -4.68 -2.67
CA LEU A 24 13.20 -5.32 -1.68
C LEU A 24 12.73 -6.74 -1.38
N LEU A 25 11.43 -6.97 -1.17
CA LEU A 25 10.88 -8.33 -0.98
C LEU A 25 11.10 -9.19 -2.21
N LEU A 26 10.90 -8.64 -3.41
CA LEU A 26 11.04 -9.36 -4.67
C LEU A 26 12.47 -9.86 -4.88
N VAL A 27 13.47 -9.00 -4.66
CA VAL A 27 14.88 -9.28 -4.98
C VAL A 27 15.67 -9.83 -3.77
N ALA A 28 15.37 -9.35 -2.56
CA ALA A 28 16.10 -9.65 -1.34
C ALA A 28 15.14 -9.85 -0.14
N PRO A 29 14.29 -10.89 -0.15
CA PRO A 29 13.27 -11.11 0.88
C PRO A 29 13.87 -11.28 2.27
N ALA A 30 15.00 -11.99 2.40
CA ALA A 30 15.67 -12.20 3.68
C ALA A 30 16.20 -10.88 4.30
N LEU A 31 16.79 -10.01 3.48
CA LEU A 31 17.23 -8.68 3.91
C LEU A 31 16.03 -7.85 4.37
N THR A 32 14.92 -7.92 3.63
CA THR A 32 13.70 -7.18 3.95
C THR A 32 13.13 -7.59 5.29
N LEU A 33 13.02 -8.90 5.56
CA LEU A 33 12.62 -9.40 6.86
C LEU A 33 13.58 -8.96 7.96
N HIS A 34 14.89 -8.98 7.72
CA HIS A 34 15.87 -8.51 8.69
C HIS A 34 15.67 -7.03 9.05
N LEU A 35 15.41 -6.18 8.06
CA LEU A 35 15.09 -4.75 8.27
C LEU A 35 13.77 -4.58 9.05
N MET A 36 12.79 -5.44 8.80
CA MET A 36 11.53 -5.49 9.54
C MET A 36 11.66 -6.18 10.91
N ARG A 37 12.85 -6.71 11.24
CA ARG A 37 13.12 -7.50 12.45
C ARG A 37 12.20 -8.72 12.59
N LEU A 38 11.89 -9.36 11.47
CA LEU A 38 11.05 -10.55 11.36
C LEU A 38 11.91 -11.77 11.03
N GLN A 39 11.46 -12.94 11.46
CA GLN A 39 12.08 -14.21 11.10
C GLN A 39 11.14 -15.03 10.21
N ALA A 40 11.70 -15.74 9.23
CA ALA A 40 10.97 -16.72 8.44
C ALA A 40 11.91 -17.87 8.03
N PRO A 41 11.39 -19.10 7.87
CA PRO A 41 12.16 -20.19 7.31
C PRO A 41 12.64 -19.87 5.89
N ASP A 42 13.83 -20.34 5.51
CA ASP A 42 14.37 -20.15 4.16
C ASP A 42 13.45 -20.69 3.05
N THR A 43 12.67 -21.73 3.38
CA THR A 43 11.66 -22.31 2.49
C THR A 43 10.48 -21.36 2.19
N ALA A 44 10.29 -20.32 2.99
CA ALA A 44 9.26 -19.30 2.78
C ALA A 44 9.71 -18.16 1.85
N LEU A 45 11.02 -18.00 1.60
CA LEU A 45 11.58 -16.86 0.86
C LEU A 45 11.02 -16.70 -0.57
N PRO A 46 10.81 -17.77 -1.37
CA PRO A 46 10.20 -17.62 -2.70
C PRO A 46 8.77 -17.08 -2.64
N TYR A 47 7.98 -17.46 -1.62
CA TYR A 47 6.62 -16.95 -1.43
C TYR A 47 6.63 -15.49 -0.98
N LEU A 48 7.64 -15.08 -0.21
CA LEU A 48 7.84 -13.67 0.15
C LEU A 48 8.25 -12.81 -1.06
N SER A 49 9.11 -13.33 -1.95
CA SER A 49 9.39 -12.67 -3.23
C SER A 49 8.15 -12.56 -4.11
N TYR A 50 7.31 -13.59 -4.13
CA TYR A 50 6.02 -13.56 -4.82
C TYR A 50 5.09 -12.49 -4.23
N ILE A 51 4.98 -12.39 -2.91
CA ILE A 51 4.25 -11.30 -2.23
C ILE A 51 4.86 -9.93 -2.61
N GLY A 52 6.19 -9.83 -2.64
CA GLY A 52 6.91 -8.63 -3.07
C GLY A 52 6.49 -8.13 -4.45
N ALA A 53 6.24 -9.03 -5.41
CA ALA A 53 5.72 -8.68 -6.73
C ALA A 53 4.34 -7.98 -6.66
N PHE A 54 3.44 -8.45 -5.79
CA PHE A 54 2.14 -7.80 -5.59
C PHE A 54 2.27 -6.46 -4.90
N VAL A 55 3.11 -6.37 -3.86
CA VAL A 55 3.36 -5.10 -3.16
C VAL A 55 3.95 -4.07 -4.12
N LEU A 56 4.89 -4.48 -4.97
CA LEU A 56 5.44 -3.61 -6.02
C LEU A 56 4.35 -3.15 -6.99
N SER A 57 3.46 -4.04 -7.43
CA SER A 57 2.32 -3.70 -8.29
C SER A 57 1.40 -2.64 -7.66
N VAL A 58 1.11 -2.75 -6.35
CA VAL A 58 0.33 -1.74 -5.61
C VAL A 58 1.07 -0.40 -5.57
N GLY A 59 2.38 -0.41 -5.31
CA GLY A 59 3.22 0.79 -5.33
C GLY A 59 3.22 1.49 -6.69
N LEU A 60 3.32 0.72 -7.78
CA LEU A 60 3.21 1.23 -9.15
C LEU A 60 1.81 1.80 -9.45
N ALA A 61 0.74 1.19 -8.92
CA ALA A 61 -0.61 1.73 -9.04
C ALA A 61 -0.75 3.09 -8.33
N CYS A 62 -0.10 3.29 -7.18
CA CYS A 62 -0.03 4.59 -6.51
C CYS A 62 0.77 5.62 -7.33
N TRP A 63 1.88 5.24 -7.96
CA TRP A 63 2.59 6.14 -8.89
C TRP A 63 1.74 6.51 -10.10
N TYR A 64 0.98 5.56 -10.65
CA TYR A 64 0.00 5.84 -11.69
C TYR A 64 -1.07 6.83 -11.20
N GLY A 65 -1.57 6.66 -9.97
CA GLY A 65 -2.46 7.62 -9.31
C GLY A 65 -1.84 9.01 -9.14
N ALA A 66 -0.55 9.10 -8.80
CA ALA A 66 0.18 10.38 -8.75
C ALA A 66 0.23 11.06 -10.13
N MET A 67 0.53 10.30 -11.19
CA MET A 67 0.51 10.80 -12.56
C MET A 67 -0.88 11.29 -12.98
N LEU A 68 -1.94 10.59 -12.58
CA LEU A 68 -3.32 11.00 -12.84
C LEU A 68 -3.69 12.26 -12.05
N ALA A 69 -3.25 12.39 -10.80
CA ALA A 69 -3.48 13.59 -9.98
C ALA A 69 -2.82 14.84 -10.56
N ALA A 70 -1.72 14.69 -11.31
CA ALA A 70 -1.06 15.78 -12.03
C ALA A 70 -1.76 16.17 -13.35
N ARG A 71 -2.73 15.37 -13.83
CA ARG A 71 -3.42 15.59 -15.12
C ARG A 71 -4.87 16.04 -14.89
N PRO A 72 -5.30 17.18 -15.48
CA PRO A 72 -6.70 17.60 -15.43
C PRO A 72 -7.64 16.53 -16.02
N GLY A 73 -8.86 16.42 -15.49
CA GLY A 73 -9.92 15.55 -16.04
C GLY A 73 -9.78 14.05 -15.74
N SER A 74 -8.87 13.64 -14.86
CA SER A 74 -8.61 12.22 -14.54
C SER A 74 -9.32 11.70 -13.28
N LEU A 75 -10.32 12.42 -12.76
CA LEU A 75 -10.98 12.15 -11.48
C LEU A 75 -11.50 10.70 -11.36
N ALA A 76 -12.29 10.24 -12.32
CA ALA A 76 -12.87 8.89 -12.26
C ALA A 76 -11.80 7.78 -12.24
N LYS A 77 -10.68 7.96 -12.98
CA LYS A 77 -9.57 7.01 -12.96
C LYS A 77 -8.85 7.01 -11.62
N LEU A 78 -8.71 8.20 -11.03
CA LEU A 78 -8.10 8.38 -9.72
C LEU A 78 -8.93 7.73 -8.61
N GLU A 79 -10.25 7.85 -8.68
CA GLU A 79 -11.20 7.18 -7.78
C GLU A 79 -11.06 5.66 -7.87
N VAL A 80 -10.97 5.10 -9.08
CA VAL A 80 -10.75 3.67 -9.29
C VAL A 80 -9.41 3.21 -8.69
N VAL A 81 -8.33 3.97 -8.90
CA VAL A 81 -7.02 3.65 -8.30
C VAL A 81 -7.10 3.64 -6.78
N TRP A 82 -7.74 4.64 -6.16
CA TRP A 82 -7.92 4.71 -4.71
C TRP A 82 -8.79 3.57 -4.19
N LEU A 83 -9.85 3.22 -4.91
CA LEU A 83 -10.74 2.14 -4.52
C LEU A 83 -10.01 0.79 -4.54
N LEU A 84 -9.33 0.46 -5.64
CA LEU A 84 -8.65 -0.82 -5.79
C LEU A 84 -7.48 -0.95 -4.82
N THR A 85 -6.66 0.08 -4.67
CA THR A 85 -5.54 0.05 -3.70
C THR A 85 -6.05 -0.01 -2.25
N GLY A 86 -7.13 0.71 -1.92
CA GLY A 86 -7.77 0.65 -0.61
C GLY A 86 -8.35 -0.73 -0.30
N ILE A 87 -9.03 -1.38 -1.27
CA ILE A 87 -9.53 -2.75 -1.13
C ILE A 87 -8.38 -3.72 -0.87
N THR A 88 -7.31 -3.67 -1.68
CA THR A 88 -6.15 -4.56 -1.52
C THR A 88 -5.54 -4.41 -0.12
N ARG A 89 -5.32 -3.17 0.34
CA ARG A 89 -4.79 -2.90 1.68
C ARG A 89 -5.70 -3.40 2.80
N ALA A 90 -7.01 -3.18 2.68
CA ALA A 90 -7.97 -3.65 3.68
C ALA A 90 -7.96 -5.19 3.79
N ILE A 91 -7.90 -5.89 2.66
CA ILE A 91 -7.83 -7.35 2.62
C ILE A 91 -6.52 -7.84 3.26
N VAL A 92 -5.38 -7.23 2.92
CA VAL A 92 -4.07 -7.57 3.50
C VAL A 92 -4.06 -7.32 5.01
N ALA A 93 -4.54 -6.16 5.46
CA ALA A 93 -4.61 -5.83 6.89
C ALA A 93 -5.47 -6.82 7.66
N LEU A 94 -6.65 -7.18 7.13
CA LEU A 94 -7.54 -8.15 7.75
C LEU A 94 -6.92 -9.55 7.80
N PHE A 95 -6.27 -9.97 6.71
CA PHE A 95 -5.59 -11.27 6.65
C PHE A 95 -4.45 -11.36 7.68
N VAL A 96 -3.57 -10.36 7.70
CA VAL A 96 -2.42 -10.32 8.62
C VAL A 96 -2.91 -10.31 10.07
N LEU A 97 -3.90 -9.46 10.38
CA LEU A 97 -4.47 -9.39 11.73
C LEU A 97 -5.05 -10.75 12.16
N THR A 98 -5.83 -11.39 11.29
CA THR A 98 -6.42 -12.71 11.58
C THR A 98 -5.34 -13.76 11.84
N LYS A 99 -4.26 -13.76 11.06
CA LYS A 99 -3.15 -14.71 11.22
C LYS A 99 -2.30 -14.45 12.46
N ILE A 100 -2.15 -13.20 12.89
CA ILE A 100 -1.52 -12.88 14.18
C ILE A 100 -2.39 -13.41 15.33
N LEU A 101 -3.70 -13.15 15.29
CA LEU A 101 -4.63 -13.61 16.33
C LEU A 101 -4.71 -15.14 16.43
N SER A 102 -4.53 -15.85 15.30
CA SER A 102 -4.48 -17.32 15.29
C SER A 102 -3.10 -17.89 15.64
N GLY A 103 -2.12 -17.07 16.03
CA GLY A 103 -0.76 -17.50 16.34
C GLY A 103 0.06 -17.97 15.13
N GLY A 104 -0.37 -17.67 13.91
CA GLY A 104 0.28 -18.11 12.66
C GLY A 104 1.31 -17.12 12.11
N LEU A 105 1.32 -15.87 12.58
CA LEU A 105 2.31 -14.84 12.23
C LEU A 105 2.87 -14.17 13.48
N GLU A 106 4.14 -13.77 13.43
CA GLU A 106 4.80 -13.00 14.48
C GLU A 106 4.13 -11.63 14.69
N ALA A 107 4.13 -11.13 15.93
CA ALA A 107 3.55 -9.82 16.25
C ALA A 107 4.22 -8.64 15.50
N GLY A 108 5.45 -8.80 14.99
CA GLY A 108 6.12 -7.77 14.19
C GLY A 108 5.35 -7.40 12.90
N TRP A 109 4.56 -8.35 12.37
CA TRP A 109 3.68 -8.11 11.22
C TRP A 109 2.52 -7.15 11.51
N LEU A 110 2.27 -6.81 12.78
CA LEU A 110 1.25 -5.84 13.17
C LEU A 110 1.51 -4.47 12.56
N THR A 111 2.77 -4.10 12.36
CA THR A 111 3.16 -2.85 11.69
C THR A 111 2.58 -2.76 10.27
N VAL A 112 2.59 -3.86 9.53
CA VAL A 112 1.99 -3.97 8.18
C VAL A 112 0.47 -3.84 8.28
N ALA A 113 -0.18 -4.60 9.16
CA ALA A 113 -1.63 -4.56 9.33
C ALA A 113 -2.14 -3.16 9.71
N VAL A 114 -1.46 -2.48 10.63
CA VAL A 114 -1.81 -1.13 11.05
C VAL A 114 -1.59 -0.12 9.92
N SER A 115 -0.44 -0.18 9.25
CA SER A 115 -0.12 0.74 8.15
C SER A 115 -1.14 0.61 7.01
N ASP A 116 -1.41 -0.62 6.57
CA ASP A 116 -2.37 -0.88 5.50
C ASP A 116 -3.80 -0.53 5.92
N GLY A 117 -4.20 -0.83 7.15
CA GLY A 117 -5.52 -0.48 7.68
C GLY A 117 -5.75 1.02 7.74
N VAL A 118 -4.77 1.80 8.22
CA VAL A 118 -4.85 3.27 8.28
C VAL A 118 -4.93 3.86 6.88
N LEU A 119 -4.09 3.40 5.95
CA LEU A 119 -4.09 3.89 4.57
C LEU A 119 -5.39 3.52 3.83
N ALA A 120 -5.89 2.29 3.99
CA ALA A 120 -7.18 1.89 3.43
C ALA A 120 -8.32 2.75 3.97
N GLY A 121 -8.35 2.99 5.29
CA GLY A 121 -9.32 3.87 5.93
C GLY A 121 -9.27 5.29 5.38
N LEU A 122 -8.07 5.85 5.20
CA LEU A 122 -7.89 7.18 4.61
C LEU A 122 -8.41 7.22 3.16
N GLN A 123 -8.12 6.19 2.35
CA GLN A 123 -8.60 6.11 0.98
C GLN A 123 -10.12 6.04 0.90
N PHE A 124 -10.76 5.19 1.71
CA PHE A 124 -12.21 5.09 1.75
C PHE A 124 -12.88 6.36 2.25
N VAL A 125 -12.34 7.00 3.30
CA VAL A 125 -12.86 8.28 3.79
C VAL A 125 -12.68 9.38 2.74
N GLY A 126 -11.54 9.42 2.05
CA GLY A 126 -11.30 10.40 1.00
C GLY A 126 -12.19 10.22 -0.22
N LEU A 127 -12.51 8.97 -0.59
CA LEU A 127 -13.53 8.66 -1.60
C LEU A 127 -14.92 9.11 -1.13
N ALA A 128 -15.34 8.72 0.07
CA ALA A 128 -16.67 9.05 0.61
C ALA A 128 -16.90 10.56 0.79
N ARG A 129 -15.85 11.31 1.14
CA ARG A 129 -15.90 12.76 1.33
C ARG A 129 -15.57 13.54 0.06
N GLY A 130 -15.34 12.89 -1.08
CA GLY A 130 -15.05 13.56 -2.35
C GLY A 130 -13.74 14.37 -2.35
N TRP A 131 -12.73 13.97 -1.55
CA TRP A 131 -11.43 14.66 -1.47
C TRP A 131 -10.75 14.77 -2.83
N LEU A 132 -10.94 13.78 -3.70
CA LEU A 132 -10.39 13.78 -5.05
C LEU A 132 -11.03 14.89 -5.89
N ARG A 133 -12.36 15.06 -5.81
CA ARG A 133 -13.07 16.12 -6.51
C ARG A 133 -12.60 17.50 -6.07
N ASP A 134 -12.50 17.72 -4.77
CA ASP A 134 -12.00 18.96 -4.16
C ASP A 134 -10.54 19.28 -4.52
N ALA A 135 -9.74 18.26 -4.84
CA ALA A 135 -8.32 18.39 -5.18
C ALA A 135 -8.08 18.55 -6.69
N THR A 136 -9.03 18.16 -7.54
CA THR A 136 -8.91 18.25 -9.01
C THR A 136 -9.68 19.41 -9.65
N LEU A 137 -10.45 20.17 -8.85
CA LEU A 137 -11.10 21.43 -9.22
C LEU A 137 -10.17 22.62 -8.91
#